data_AF-A0ABD0J9Z6-F1
#
_entry.id   AF-A0ABD0J9Z6-F1
#
_cell.length_a   1.000
_cell.length_b   1.000
_cell.length_c   1.000
_cell.angle_alpha   90.00
_cell.angle_beta   90.00
_cell.angle_gamma   90.00
#
_symmetry.space_group_name_H-M   'P 1'
#
loop_
_entity.id
_entity.type
_entity.pdbx_description
1 polymer ?
#
loop_
_entity_poly.entity_id
_entity_poly.type
_entity_poly.pdbx_seq_one_letter_code
_entity_poly.pdbx_strand_id
1 'polypeptide(L)'
;MYMQHFLKYAQALEHLLNTGQGVVMERGVYSHTVFYNVLRKVGQLSPEAFRYLNFVYDNTICEMWRPHLVIYLDAPVDYVRKQITRRANLWEVGSPIITDEFLKLVETTYKEKYLPQMRKYSDVMTVDMVDLPDWDMLIEDLEKRDLDTQPFDEDDKFKDWQSEFEDDFNRMRMDLAKKWQVENRFSMALPYDAARTHCPHRRLSHLQENRRRTSRSEVTPPPWLQPRQVQRDAQVVTPLVNF
;
A
#
# COMPACT_ATOMS: atom_id res chain seq x y z
N MET A 1 5.94 -4.30 4.37
CA MET A 1 5.59 -3.42 3.24
C MET A 1 4.45 -4.02 2.41
N TYR A 2 4.61 -5.21 1.81
CA TYR A 2 3.55 -5.89 1.02
C TYR A 2 2.16 -5.90 1.68
N MET A 3 2.05 -6.40 2.92
CA MET A 3 0.79 -6.44 3.69
C MET A 3 0.12 -5.05 3.79
N GLN A 4 0.89 -3.97 3.98
CA GLN A 4 0.32 -2.62 4.07
C GLN A 4 -0.24 -2.14 2.73
N HIS A 5 0.44 -2.44 1.61
CA HIS A 5 -0.10 -2.13 0.28
C HIS A 5 -1.35 -2.95 -0.01
N PHE A 6 -1.38 -4.23 0.40
CA PHE A 6 -2.55 -5.08 0.25
C PHE A 6 -3.75 -4.54 1.01
N LEU A 7 -3.58 -4.13 2.27
CA LEU A 7 -4.65 -3.55 3.07
C LEU A 7 -5.14 -2.21 2.50
N LYS A 8 -4.24 -1.36 1.98
CA LYS A 8 -4.63 -0.11 1.31
C LYS A 8 -5.44 -0.38 0.03
N TYR A 9 -5.04 -1.40 -0.74
CA TYR A 9 -5.76 -1.79 -1.94
C TYR A 9 -7.14 -2.39 -1.61
N ALA A 10 -7.23 -3.20 -0.56
CA ALA A 10 -8.50 -3.71 -0.04
C ALA A 10 -9.45 -2.57 0.37
N GLN A 11 -8.92 -1.54 1.05
CA GLN A 11 -9.70 -0.35 1.41
C GLN A 11 -10.13 0.47 0.20
N ALA A 12 -9.28 0.57 -0.84
CA ALA A 12 -9.63 1.25 -2.08
C ALA A 12 -10.76 0.52 -2.83
N LEU A 13 -10.69 -0.82 -2.90
CA LEU A 13 -11.76 -1.64 -3.47
C LEU A 13 -13.04 -1.55 -2.63
N GLU A 14 -12.95 -1.59 -1.31
CA GLU A 14 -14.08 -1.40 -0.40
C GLU A 14 -14.76 -0.04 -0.66
N HIS A 15 -13.97 1.02 -0.82
CA HIS A 15 -14.50 2.34 -1.15
C HIS A 15 -15.21 2.34 -2.51
N LEU A 16 -14.53 1.87 -3.56
CA LEU A 16 -15.07 1.79 -4.92
C LEU A 16 -16.40 1.03 -4.96
N LEU A 17 -16.49 -0.13 -4.32
CA LEU A 17 -17.71 -0.96 -4.31
C LEU A 17 -18.86 -0.37 -3.47
N ASN A 18 -18.56 0.52 -2.54
CA ASN A 18 -19.57 1.16 -1.69
C ASN A 18 -20.08 2.49 -2.25
N THR A 19 -19.20 3.27 -2.90
CA THR A 19 -19.52 4.62 -3.37
C THR A 19 -19.63 4.74 -4.88
N GLY A 20 -19.09 3.79 -5.63
CA GLY A 20 -18.93 3.89 -7.09
C GLY A 20 -17.88 4.91 -7.53
N GLN A 21 -17.11 5.50 -6.61
CA GLN A 21 -16.10 6.51 -6.94
C GLN A 21 -14.76 5.86 -7.26
N GLY A 22 -14.15 6.28 -8.38
CA GLY A 22 -12.81 5.85 -8.78
C GLY A 22 -11.75 6.23 -7.74
N VAL A 23 -10.77 5.35 -7.54
CA VAL A 23 -9.68 5.55 -6.57
C VAL A 23 -8.34 5.52 -7.27
N VAL A 24 -7.56 6.59 -7.10
CA VAL A 24 -6.16 6.67 -7.55
C VAL A 24 -5.24 6.22 -6.41
N MET A 25 -4.34 5.29 -6.69
CA MET A 25 -3.38 4.78 -5.72
C MET A 25 -1.94 4.91 -6.20
N GLU A 26 -1.07 5.36 -5.30
CA GLU A 26 0.37 5.29 -5.52
C GLU A 26 0.86 3.85 -5.36
N ARG A 27 1.31 3.24 -6.47
CA ARG A 27 1.84 1.87 -6.54
C ARG A 27 0.87 0.80 -6.01
N GLY A 28 0.30 0.02 -6.92
CA GLY A 28 -0.58 -1.10 -6.59
C GLY A 28 0.15 -2.31 -6.00
N VAL A 29 -0.61 -3.24 -5.43
CA VAL A 29 -0.14 -4.52 -4.84
C VAL A 29 0.62 -5.34 -5.87
N TYR A 30 0.13 -5.38 -7.11
CA TYR A 30 0.72 -6.13 -8.21
C TYR A 30 2.14 -5.65 -8.56
N SER A 31 2.43 -4.36 -8.35
CA SER A 31 3.76 -3.78 -8.63
C SER A 31 4.82 -4.18 -7.61
N HIS A 32 4.42 -4.68 -6.43
CA HIS A 32 5.34 -5.03 -5.35
C HIS A 32 6.29 -6.17 -5.73
N THR A 33 5.88 -6.99 -6.71
CA THR A 33 6.67 -8.09 -7.26
C THR A 33 7.99 -7.65 -7.86
N VAL A 34 8.04 -6.45 -8.42
CA VAL A 34 9.25 -5.90 -9.03
C VAL A 34 10.34 -5.74 -7.99
N PHE A 35 10.02 -5.16 -6.83
CA PHE A 35 11.02 -4.81 -5.82
C PHE A 35 11.71 -6.03 -5.21
N TYR A 36 10.96 -7.07 -4.80
CA TYR A 36 11.61 -8.24 -4.20
C TYR A 36 12.36 -9.09 -5.23
N ASN A 37 11.95 -9.06 -6.51
CA ASN A 37 12.71 -9.66 -7.61
C ASN A 37 14.05 -8.95 -7.82
N VAL A 38 14.04 -7.62 -7.82
CA VAL A 38 15.26 -6.80 -7.92
C VAL A 38 16.17 -7.04 -6.72
N LEU A 39 15.63 -7.01 -5.50
CA LEU A 39 16.41 -7.27 -4.27
C LEU A 39 17.03 -8.67 -4.25
N ARG A 40 16.37 -9.66 -4.87
CA ARG A 40 16.94 -11.00 -5.05
C ARG A 40 18.12 -10.99 -6.00
N LYS A 41 18.03 -10.27 -7.13
CA LYS A 41 19.11 -10.15 -8.11
C LYS A 41 20.32 -9.39 -7.55
N VAL A 42 20.10 -8.33 -6.75
CA VAL A 42 21.16 -7.57 -6.07
C VAL A 42 21.77 -8.34 -4.89
N GLY A 43 21.21 -9.49 -4.51
CA GLY A 43 21.73 -10.35 -3.45
C GLY A 43 21.37 -9.90 -2.02
N GLN A 44 20.51 -8.90 -1.86
CA GLN A 44 20.06 -8.41 -0.55
C GLN A 44 18.97 -9.31 0.07
N LEU A 45 18.29 -10.10 -0.76
CA LEU A 45 17.22 -11.01 -0.32
C LEU A 45 17.68 -12.49 -0.36
N SER A 46 17.51 -13.19 0.76
CA SER A 46 17.84 -14.61 0.86
C SER A 46 16.89 -15.47 0.01
N PRO A 47 17.34 -16.63 -0.50
CA PRO A 47 16.49 -17.53 -1.29
C PRO A 47 15.24 -18.00 -0.53
N GLU A 48 15.35 -18.24 0.78
CA GLU A 48 14.25 -18.66 1.66
C GLU A 48 13.22 -17.55 1.81
N ALA A 49 13.68 -16.32 2.06
CA ALA A 49 12.80 -15.16 2.18
C ALA A 49 12.08 -14.88 0.84
N PHE A 50 12.77 -15.06 -0.30
CA PHE A 50 12.18 -14.92 -1.62
C PHE A 50 11.09 -15.97 -1.88
N ARG A 51 11.35 -17.25 -1.54
CA ARG A 51 10.33 -18.33 -1.62
C ARG A 51 9.12 -18.03 -0.76
N TYR A 52 9.35 -17.56 0.47
CA TYR A 52 8.26 -17.15 1.36
C TYR A 52 7.43 -16.00 0.79
N LEU A 53 8.07 -14.95 0.27
CA LEU A 53 7.35 -13.81 -0.30
C LEU A 53 6.50 -14.19 -1.51
N ASN A 54 7.01 -15.04 -2.41
CA ASN A 54 6.23 -15.55 -3.53
C ASN A 54 5.06 -16.41 -3.06
N PHE A 55 5.28 -17.31 -2.08
CA PHE A 55 4.21 -18.10 -1.49
C PHE A 55 3.09 -17.19 -0.93
N VAL A 56 3.44 -16.15 -0.17
CA VAL A 56 2.44 -15.21 0.37
C VAL A 56 1.75 -14.46 -0.76
N TYR A 57 2.50 -14.00 -1.77
CA TYR A 57 1.95 -13.28 -2.91
C TYR A 57 0.93 -14.13 -3.68
N ASP A 58 1.31 -15.34 -4.08
CA ASP A 58 0.48 -16.24 -4.90
C ASP A 58 -0.83 -16.62 -4.19
N ASN A 59 -0.81 -16.78 -2.86
CA ASN A 59 -2.00 -17.11 -2.07
C ASN A 59 -2.89 -15.90 -1.75
N THR A 60 -2.38 -14.68 -1.81
CA THR A 60 -3.14 -13.47 -1.44
C THR A 60 -3.66 -12.72 -2.66
N ILE A 61 -2.90 -12.69 -3.75
CA ILE A 61 -3.19 -11.86 -4.90
C ILE A 61 -4.41 -12.34 -5.71
N CYS A 62 -4.70 -13.64 -5.67
CA CYS A 62 -5.84 -14.24 -6.37
C CYS A 62 -7.20 -13.80 -5.83
N GLU A 63 -7.24 -13.21 -4.64
CA GLU A 63 -8.46 -12.76 -3.97
C GLU A 63 -8.81 -11.31 -4.31
N MET A 64 -7.91 -10.59 -4.98
CA MET A 64 -8.07 -9.18 -5.32
C MET A 64 -8.28 -9.04 -6.82
N TRP A 65 -9.27 -8.20 -7.20
CA TRP A 65 -9.45 -7.80 -8.59
C TRP A 65 -8.36 -6.85 -9.04
N ARG A 66 -7.88 -7.04 -10.26
CA ARG A 66 -6.83 -6.22 -10.86
C ARG A 66 -7.33 -4.79 -11.13
N PRO A 67 -6.45 -3.78 -11.16
CA PRO A 67 -6.88 -2.43 -11.50
C PRO A 67 -7.35 -2.33 -12.95
N HIS A 68 -8.25 -1.40 -13.26
CA HIS A 68 -8.65 -1.12 -14.65
C HIS A 68 -7.50 -0.48 -15.43
N LEU A 69 -6.88 0.55 -14.86
CA LEU A 69 -5.83 1.32 -15.50
C LEU A 69 -4.53 1.30 -14.67
N VAL A 70 -3.42 1.10 -15.35
CA VAL A 70 -2.06 1.24 -14.79
C VAL A 70 -1.33 2.34 -15.55
N ILE A 71 -1.03 3.43 -14.85
CA ILE A 71 -0.22 4.54 -15.37
C ILE A 71 1.23 4.31 -14.98
N TYR A 72 2.09 4.07 -15.97
CA TYR A 72 3.53 3.92 -15.81
C TYR A 72 4.24 5.21 -16.20
N LEU A 73 5.00 5.75 -15.27
CA LEU A 73 5.80 6.95 -15.48
C LEU A 73 7.20 6.53 -15.92
N ASP A 74 7.53 6.69 -17.20
CA ASP A 74 8.85 6.34 -17.72
C ASP A 74 9.85 7.46 -17.41
N ALA A 75 10.91 7.10 -16.69
CA ALA A 75 11.92 8.05 -16.23
C ALA A 75 13.31 7.41 -16.34
N PRO A 76 14.25 8.03 -17.06
CA PRO A 76 15.60 7.49 -17.17
C PRO A 76 16.31 7.56 -15.82
N VAL A 77 17.21 6.61 -15.56
CA VAL A 77 17.93 6.49 -14.28
C VAL A 77 18.66 7.78 -13.89
N ASP A 78 19.24 8.49 -14.87
CA ASP A 78 19.92 9.76 -14.62
C ASP A 78 18.97 10.85 -14.09
N TYR A 79 17.74 10.88 -14.61
CA TYR A 79 16.70 11.79 -14.13
C TYR A 79 16.29 11.41 -12.70
N VAL A 80 16.04 10.12 -12.45
CA VAL A 80 15.68 9.62 -11.11
C VAL A 80 16.77 9.95 -10.08
N ARG A 81 18.04 9.76 -10.44
CA ARG A 81 19.18 10.13 -9.58
C ARG A 81 19.19 11.62 -9.24
N LYS A 82 19.02 12.49 -10.23
CA LYS A 82 18.94 13.94 -9.99
C LYS A 82 17.79 14.29 -9.04
N GLN A 83 16.64 13.63 -9.17
CA GLN A 83 15.50 13.86 -8.27
C GLN A 83 15.77 13.36 -6.84
N ILE A 84 16.44 12.21 -6.68
CA ILE A 84 16.84 11.69 -5.36
C ILE A 84 17.80 12.67 -4.67
N THR A 85 18.82 13.14 -5.40
CA THR A 85 19.77 14.14 -4.88
C THR A 85 19.06 15.45 -4.52
N ARG A 86 18.11 15.90 -5.34
CA ARG A 86 17.31 17.11 -5.08
C ARG A 86 16.46 17.00 -3.81
N ARG A 87 15.89 15.83 -3.51
CA ARG A 87 15.12 15.59 -2.29
C ARG A 87 16.01 15.57 -1.03
N ALA A 88 17.29 15.25 -1.18
CA ALA A 88 18.31 15.28 -0.13
C ALA A 88 17.97 14.45 1.13
N ASN A 89 17.20 13.37 0.97
CA ASN A 89 16.92 12.44 2.07
C ASN A 89 18.18 11.64 2.42
N LEU A 90 18.64 11.75 3.67
CA LEU A 90 19.90 11.14 4.14
C LEU A 90 19.95 9.62 3.92
N TRP A 91 18.84 8.93 4.18
CA TRP A 91 18.72 7.48 4.03
C TRP A 91 18.50 7.01 2.58
N GLU A 92 18.24 7.91 1.64
CA GLU A 92 18.14 7.56 0.21
C GLU A 92 19.47 7.82 -0.50
N VAL A 93 20.06 9.00 -0.30
CA VAL A 93 21.32 9.41 -0.96
C VAL A 93 22.51 8.60 -0.46
N GLY A 94 22.54 8.25 0.83
CA GLY A 94 23.62 7.46 1.44
C GLY A 94 23.37 5.94 1.47
N SER A 95 22.32 5.45 0.81
CA SER A 95 21.95 4.03 0.90
C SER A 95 22.90 3.16 0.07
N PRO A 96 23.46 2.08 0.65
CA PRO A 96 24.26 1.13 -0.12
C PRO A 96 23.40 0.29 -1.10
N ILE A 97 22.08 0.33 -0.98
CA ILE A 97 21.15 -0.44 -1.80
C ILE A 97 20.75 0.34 -3.06
N ILE A 98 20.62 1.68 -2.97
CA ILE A 98 20.14 2.53 -4.06
C ILE A 98 21.33 2.91 -4.96
N THR A 99 21.80 1.94 -5.73
CA THR A 99 22.86 2.12 -6.75
C THR A 99 22.26 2.34 -8.14
N ASP A 100 23.06 2.80 -9.11
CA ASP A 100 22.59 2.89 -10.52
C ASP A 100 22.15 1.54 -11.06
N GLU A 101 22.88 0.50 -10.70
CA GLU A 101 22.57 -0.85 -11.12
C GLU A 101 21.20 -1.28 -10.58
N PHE A 102 20.93 -0.97 -9.30
CA PHE A 102 19.62 -1.23 -8.71
C PHE A 102 18.51 -0.48 -9.46
N LEU A 103 18.68 0.82 -9.73
CA LEU A 103 17.68 1.62 -10.44
C LEU A 103 17.43 1.12 -11.87
N LYS A 104 18.50 0.79 -12.62
CA LYS A 104 18.38 0.16 -13.94
C LYS A 104 17.63 -1.16 -13.86
N LEU A 105 17.93 -1.99 -12.86
CA LEU A 105 17.30 -3.29 -12.71
C LEU A 105 15.82 -3.19 -12.36
N VAL A 106 15.42 -2.17 -11.58
CA VAL A 106 14.02 -1.84 -11.33
C VAL A 106 13.32 -1.49 -12.63
N GLU A 107 13.88 -0.57 -13.43
CA GLU A 107 13.34 -0.17 -14.73
C GLU A 107 13.17 -1.38 -15.67
N THR A 108 14.24 -2.18 -15.85
CA THR A 108 14.21 -3.40 -16.66
C THR A 108 13.15 -4.38 -16.18
N THR A 109 13.04 -4.60 -14.87
CA THR A 109 12.06 -5.56 -14.32
C THR A 109 10.62 -5.06 -14.48
N TYR A 110 10.37 -3.75 -14.41
CA TYR A 110 9.06 -3.17 -14.75
C TYR A 110 8.71 -3.44 -16.22
N LYS A 111 9.61 -3.08 -17.15
CA LYS A 111 9.39 -3.18 -18.60
C LYS A 111 9.28 -4.62 -19.10
N GLU A 112 10.08 -5.54 -18.57
CA GLU A 112 10.12 -6.95 -19.02
C GLU A 112 9.05 -7.83 -18.38
N LYS A 113 8.73 -7.63 -17.09
CA LYS A 113 7.85 -8.55 -16.35
C LYS A 113 6.50 -7.94 -16.03
N TYR A 114 6.50 -6.78 -15.38
CA TYR A 114 5.26 -6.21 -14.83
C TYR A 114 4.33 -5.66 -15.91
N LEU A 115 4.83 -4.79 -16.80
CA LEU A 115 3.99 -4.17 -17.82
C LEU A 115 3.37 -5.20 -18.79
N PRO A 116 4.10 -6.22 -19.29
CA PRO A 116 3.51 -7.22 -20.16
C PRO A 116 2.46 -8.09 -19.45
N GLN A 117 2.63 -8.34 -18.14
CA GLN A 117 1.63 -9.05 -17.36
C GLN A 117 0.38 -8.21 -17.13
N MET A 118 0.52 -6.93 -16.80
CA MET A 118 -0.62 -6.04 -16.59
C MET A 118 -1.38 -5.78 -17.88
N ARG A 119 -0.70 -5.59 -19.03
CA ARG A 119 -1.35 -5.38 -20.34
C ARG A 119 -2.35 -6.45 -20.75
N LYS A 120 -2.20 -7.68 -20.25
CA LYS A 120 -3.14 -8.78 -20.54
C LYS A 120 -4.49 -8.61 -19.86
N TYR A 121 -4.50 -8.02 -18.67
CA TYR A 121 -5.69 -7.97 -17.81
C TYR A 121 -6.23 -6.55 -17.60
N SER A 122 -5.33 -5.57 -17.66
CA SER A 122 -5.56 -4.16 -17.36
C SER A 122 -5.07 -3.32 -18.53
N ASP A 123 -5.65 -2.15 -18.67
CA ASP A 123 -5.15 -1.17 -19.61
C ASP A 123 -3.92 -0.45 -19.06
N VAL A 124 -2.94 -0.17 -19.92
CA VAL A 124 -1.65 0.41 -19.52
C VAL A 124 -1.39 1.69 -20.31
N MET A 125 -1.11 2.76 -19.58
CA MET A 125 -0.74 4.06 -20.12
C MET A 125 0.69 4.39 -19.71
N THR A 126 1.53 4.74 -20.67
CA THR A 126 2.92 5.14 -20.41
C THR A 126 3.06 6.64 -20.61
N VAL A 127 3.62 7.33 -19.61
CA VAL A 127 3.86 8.78 -19.65
C VAL A 127 5.34 9.01 -19.49
N ASP A 128 5.94 9.72 -20.44
CA ASP A 128 7.35 10.09 -20.38
C ASP A 128 7.55 11.27 -19.43
N MET A 129 8.44 11.11 -18.45
CA MET A 129 8.68 12.11 -17.41
C MET A 129 9.68 13.19 -17.84
N VAL A 130 10.40 12.98 -18.94
CA VAL A 130 11.37 13.94 -19.48
C VAL A 130 10.67 15.01 -20.33
N ASP A 131 9.72 14.57 -21.15
CA ASP A 131 8.87 15.42 -21.97
C ASP A 131 7.44 15.31 -21.46
N LEU A 132 7.19 15.93 -20.30
CA LEU A 132 5.88 15.88 -19.65
C LEU A 132 4.86 16.63 -20.51
N PRO A 133 3.83 15.96 -21.03
CA PRO A 133 2.71 16.64 -21.66
C PRO A 133 1.98 17.51 -20.63
N ASP A 134 1.21 18.47 -21.11
CA ASP A 134 0.37 19.30 -20.25
C ASP A 134 -0.64 18.43 -19.49
N TRP A 135 -0.96 18.82 -18.26
CA TRP A 135 -1.89 18.07 -17.42
C TRP A 135 -3.28 17.98 -18.06
N ASP A 136 -3.70 19.03 -18.76
CA ASP A 136 -4.99 19.06 -19.45
C ASP A 136 -5.02 18.02 -20.58
N MET A 137 -3.92 17.87 -21.34
CA MET A 137 -3.82 16.84 -22.38
C MET A 137 -3.87 15.42 -21.81
N LEU A 138 -3.19 15.17 -20.69
CA LEU A 138 -3.22 13.88 -20.02
C LEU A 138 -4.62 13.53 -19.50
N ILE A 139 -5.37 14.52 -19.02
CA ILE A 139 -6.75 14.34 -18.57
C ILE A 139 -7.66 14.04 -19.76
N GLU A 140 -7.54 14.77 -20.87
CA GLU A 140 -8.30 14.47 -22.08
C GLU A 140 -8.04 13.05 -22.60
N ASP A 141 -6.77 12.62 -22.61
CA ASP A 141 -6.40 11.28 -23.04
C ASP A 141 -6.96 10.21 -22.10
N LEU A 142 -7.03 10.51 -20.80
CA LEU A 142 -7.63 9.64 -19.79
C LEU A 142 -9.15 9.54 -19.97
N GLU A 143 -9.83 10.65 -20.25
CA GLU A 143 -11.28 10.70 -20.47
C GLU A 143 -11.72 9.98 -21.76
N LYS A 144 -10.86 10.00 -22.79
CA LYS A 144 -11.12 9.30 -24.07
C LYS A 144 -10.95 7.78 -23.97
N ARG A 145 -10.32 7.26 -22.91
CA ARG A 145 -10.10 5.81 -22.78
C ARG A 145 -11.38 5.09 -22.37
N ASP A 146 -11.71 4.06 -23.16
CA ASP A 146 -12.75 3.10 -22.79
C ASP A 146 -12.17 2.03 -21.86
N LEU A 147 -12.65 2.02 -20.62
CA LEU A 147 -12.27 1.05 -19.57
C LEU A 147 -13.42 0.09 -19.23
N ASP A 148 -14.61 0.31 -19.78
CA ASP A 148 -15.81 -0.44 -19.45
C ASP A 148 -16.01 -1.59 -20.44
N THR A 149 -15.62 -1.39 -21.70
CA THR A 149 -15.79 -2.40 -22.74
C THR A 149 -14.57 -3.31 -22.83
N GLN A 150 -14.81 -4.62 -22.72
CA GLN A 150 -13.79 -5.60 -23.08
C GLN A 150 -13.61 -5.64 -24.61
N PRO A 151 -12.37 -5.49 -25.11
CA PRO A 151 -12.11 -5.65 -26.54
C PRO A 151 -12.43 -7.08 -27.00
N PHE A 152 -13.08 -7.20 -28.16
CA PHE A 152 -13.45 -8.50 -28.73
C PHE A 152 -12.26 -9.46 -28.96
N ASP A 153 -11.07 -8.92 -29.22
CA ASP A 153 -9.87 -9.70 -29.51
C ASP A 153 -9.04 -10.06 -28.24
N GLU A 154 -9.43 -9.58 -27.05
CA GLU A 154 -8.66 -9.71 -25.81
C GLU A 154 -9.48 -10.34 -24.66
N ASP A 155 -9.67 -11.66 -24.71
CA ASP A 155 -10.50 -12.46 -23.78
C ASP A 155 -10.17 -12.29 -22.28
N ASP A 156 -8.93 -11.97 -21.93
CA ASP A 156 -8.48 -11.85 -20.53
C ASP A 156 -8.62 -10.43 -19.96
N LYS A 157 -8.88 -9.43 -20.81
CA LYS A 157 -8.88 -8.03 -20.38
C LYS A 157 -10.14 -7.67 -19.63
N PHE A 158 -9.99 -7.03 -18.48
CA PHE A 158 -11.08 -6.67 -17.55
C PHE A 158 -11.91 -7.86 -17.06
N LYS A 159 -11.44 -9.09 -17.25
CA LYS A 159 -12.15 -10.32 -16.86
C LYS A 159 -12.53 -10.34 -15.38
N ASP A 160 -11.68 -9.78 -14.51
CA ASP A 160 -11.96 -9.72 -13.06
C ASP A 160 -13.18 -8.83 -12.72
N TRP A 161 -13.55 -7.90 -13.61
CA TRP A 161 -14.67 -6.96 -13.46
C TRP A 161 -15.91 -7.37 -14.24
N GLN A 162 -15.77 -8.34 -15.13
CA GLN A 162 -16.89 -8.99 -15.78
C GLN A 162 -17.47 -10.03 -14.84
N SER A 163 -18.45 -9.61 -14.07
CA SER A 163 -19.18 -10.51 -13.18
C SER A 163 -19.94 -11.54 -14.02
N GLU A 164 -19.63 -12.82 -13.79
CA GLU A 164 -20.38 -13.93 -14.37
C GLU A 164 -21.72 -14.10 -13.63
N PHE A 165 -21.78 -13.71 -12.34
CA PHE A 165 -22.96 -13.83 -11.48
C PHE A 165 -23.23 -12.54 -10.69
N GLU A 166 -24.49 -12.08 -10.65
CA GLU A 166 -24.90 -10.84 -9.95
C GLU A 166 -24.37 -10.71 -8.50
N ASP A 167 -24.07 -11.81 -7.83
CA ASP A 167 -23.57 -11.86 -6.46
C ASP A 167 -22.06 -11.62 -6.30
N ASP A 168 -21.26 -11.63 -7.37
CA ASP A 168 -19.79 -11.54 -7.27
C ASP A 168 -19.33 -10.22 -6.62
N PHE A 169 -19.95 -9.10 -7.03
CA PHE A 169 -19.69 -7.78 -6.44
C PHE A 169 -20.11 -7.73 -4.96
N ASN A 170 -21.26 -8.31 -4.62
CA ASN A 170 -21.74 -8.37 -3.24
C ASN A 170 -20.80 -9.21 -2.36
N ARG A 171 -20.34 -10.35 -2.88
CA ARG A 171 -19.40 -11.24 -2.20
C ARG A 171 -18.07 -10.53 -1.94
N MET A 172 -17.50 -9.88 -2.96
CA MET A 172 -16.27 -9.10 -2.83
C MET A 172 -16.42 -8.00 -1.76
N ARG A 173 -17.52 -7.26 -1.80
CA ARG A 173 -17.82 -6.21 -0.81
C ARG A 173 -17.90 -6.76 0.62
N MET A 174 -18.55 -7.90 0.81
CA MET A 174 -18.69 -8.55 2.12
C MET A 174 -17.37 -9.11 2.65
N ASP A 175 -16.52 -9.62 1.77
CA ASP A 175 -15.20 -10.14 2.14
C ASP A 175 -14.25 -9.01 2.53
N LEU A 176 -14.24 -7.89 1.78
CA LEU A 176 -13.40 -6.73 2.07
C LEU A 176 -13.82 -5.96 3.34
N ALA A 177 -15.13 -5.88 3.62
CA ALA A 177 -15.64 -5.22 4.83
C ALA A 177 -15.14 -5.87 6.13
N LYS A 178 -14.84 -7.18 6.10
CA LYS A 178 -14.34 -7.92 7.26
C LYS A 178 -12.82 -7.79 7.36
N LYS A 179 -12.34 -6.63 7.82
CA LYS A 179 -10.89 -6.32 7.95
C LYS A 179 -10.05 -7.41 8.61
N TRP A 180 -10.57 -8.04 9.65
CA TRP A 180 -9.87 -9.13 10.34
C TRP A 180 -9.69 -10.37 9.45
N GLN A 181 -10.60 -10.66 8.53
CA GLN A 181 -10.46 -11.77 7.57
C GLN A 181 -9.37 -11.46 6.56
N VAL A 182 -9.38 -10.24 6.02
CA VAL A 182 -8.35 -9.75 5.08
C VAL A 182 -6.96 -9.82 5.72
N GLU A 183 -6.82 -9.43 6.99
CA GLU A 183 -5.55 -9.58 7.72
C GLU A 183 -5.20 -11.04 8.02
N ASN A 184 -6.19 -11.89 8.31
CA ASN A 184 -5.98 -13.30 8.61
C ASN A 184 -5.46 -14.09 7.39
N ARG A 185 -5.66 -13.59 6.16
CA ARG A 185 -5.04 -14.16 4.96
C ARG A 185 -3.52 -14.15 5.00
N PHE A 186 -2.90 -13.25 5.77
CA PHE A 186 -1.45 -13.24 5.99
C PHE A 186 -0.99 -14.16 7.12
N SER A 187 -1.92 -14.73 7.89
CA SER A 187 -1.64 -15.58 9.06
C SER A 187 -1.46 -17.05 8.68
N MET A 188 -1.01 -17.31 7.46
CA MET A 188 -0.76 -18.67 6.94
C MET A 188 0.40 -19.31 7.71
N ALA A 189 0.30 -20.63 7.97
CA ALA A 189 1.43 -21.38 8.48
C ALA A 189 2.58 -21.31 7.47
N LEU A 190 3.77 -20.96 7.94
CA LEU A 190 4.96 -20.85 7.08
C LEU A 190 5.29 -22.24 6.54
N PRO A 191 5.26 -22.47 5.21
CA PRO A 191 5.70 -23.75 4.65
C PRO A 191 7.23 -23.95 4.75
N TYR A 192 7.98 -22.89 5.07
CA TYR A 192 9.45 -22.88 5.12
C TYR A 192 9.95 -22.13 6.37
N ASP A 193 11.07 -22.57 6.94
CA ASP A 193 11.76 -21.88 8.04
C ASP A 193 12.35 -20.54 7.57
N ALA A 194 11.54 -19.49 7.64
CA ALA A 194 11.98 -18.12 7.41
C ALA A 194 12.38 -17.49 8.76
N ALA A 195 13.58 -17.82 9.24
CA ALA A 195 14.08 -17.35 10.54
C ALA A 195 14.05 -15.82 10.69
N ARG A 196 14.16 -15.06 9.59
CA ARG A 196 14.11 -13.58 9.60
C ARG A 196 12.71 -13.00 9.76
N THR A 197 11.65 -13.75 9.43
CA THR A 197 10.25 -13.31 9.64
C THR A 197 9.68 -13.85 10.94
N HIS A 198 10.30 -14.88 11.51
CA HIS A 198 9.88 -15.47 12.76
C HIS A 198 10.22 -14.55 13.95
N CYS A 199 9.19 -14.11 14.69
CA CYS A 199 9.38 -13.48 15.98
C CYS A 199 9.29 -14.55 17.07
N PRO A 200 10.32 -14.74 17.91
CA PRO A 200 10.27 -15.72 18.98
C PRO A 200 9.07 -15.51 19.91
N HIS A 201 8.45 -16.59 20.37
CA HIS A 201 7.22 -16.54 21.18
C HIS A 201 7.34 -15.65 22.43
N ARG A 202 8.48 -15.71 23.13
CA ARG A 202 8.75 -14.83 24.29
C ARG A 202 8.71 -13.35 23.92
N ARG A 203 9.22 -12.96 22.76
CA ARG A 203 9.19 -11.55 22.31
C ARG A 203 7.77 -11.15 21.91
N LEU A 204 7.02 -12.04 21.27
CA LEU A 204 5.61 -11.81 20.91
C LEU A 204 4.73 -11.57 22.14
N SER A 205 4.86 -12.37 23.19
CA SER A 205 4.05 -12.20 24.41
C SER A 205 4.31 -10.84 25.09
N HIS A 206 5.57 -10.40 25.16
CA HIS A 206 5.92 -9.07 25.66
C HIS A 206 5.32 -7.94 24.79
N LEU A 207 5.35 -8.07 23.46
CA LEU A 207 4.77 -7.08 22.56
C LEU A 207 3.23 -7.01 22.69
N GLN A 208 2.57 -8.16 22.82
CA GLN A 208 1.12 -8.24 23.02
C GLN A 208 0.70 -7.60 24.35
N GLU A 209 1.46 -7.87 25.42
CA GLU A 209 1.23 -7.26 26.72
C GLU A 209 1.41 -5.73 26.67
N ASN A 210 2.47 -5.24 26.00
CA ASN A 210 2.68 -3.80 25.81
C ASN A 210 1.57 -3.15 24.97
N ARG A 211 1.05 -3.83 23.94
CA ARG A 211 -0.08 -3.35 23.14
C ARG A 211 -1.35 -3.25 23.99
N ARG A 212 -1.60 -4.24 24.86
CA ARG A 212 -2.74 -4.22 25.81
C ARG A 212 -2.61 -3.11 26.85
N ARG A 213 -1.40 -2.83 27.32
CA ARG A 213 -1.12 -1.73 28.26
C ARG A 213 -1.34 -0.37 27.62
N THR A 214 -0.83 -0.16 26.40
CA THR A 214 -0.99 1.10 25.64
C THR A 214 -2.44 1.35 25.21
N SER A 215 -3.23 0.31 24.92
CA SER A 215 -4.68 0.47 24.69
C SER A 215 -5.49 0.72 25.96
N ARG A 216 -4.94 0.39 27.14
CA ARG A 216 -5.60 0.57 28.46
C ARG A 216 -5.20 1.86 29.15
N SER A 217 -4.04 2.45 28.84
CA SER A 217 -3.72 3.81 29.27
C SER A 217 -4.64 4.78 28.54
N GLU A 218 -5.60 5.37 29.27
CA GLU A 218 -6.34 6.53 28.79
C GLU A 218 -5.34 7.54 28.22
N VAL A 219 -5.60 8.01 26.99
CA VAL A 219 -4.88 9.13 26.39
C VAL A 219 -5.15 10.32 27.29
N THR A 220 -4.24 10.61 28.22
CA THR A 220 -4.28 11.87 28.94
C THR A 220 -4.16 12.95 27.87
N PRO A 221 -5.17 13.83 27.71
CA PRO A 221 -5.06 14.88 26.72
C PRO A 221 -3.82 15.71 27.04
N PRO A 222 -3.09 16.19 26.02
CA PRO A 222 -1.90 17.00 26.24
C PRO A 222 -2.25 18.21 27.13
N PRO A 223 -1.29 18.78 27.87
CA PRO A 223 -1.56 19.70 28.99
C PRO A 223 -2.42 20.92 28.63
N TRP A 224 -2.45 21.32 27.36
CA TRP A 224 -3.25 22.43 26.83
C TRP A 224 -4.72 22.10 26.53
N LEU A 225 -5.10 20.81 26.54
CA LEU A 225 -6.47 20.31 26.38
C LEU A 225 -7.10 19.86 27.70
N GLN A 226 -6.34 19.87 28.80
CA GLN A 226 -6.88 19.60 30.13
C GLN A 226 -7.64 20.85 30.63
N PRO A 227 -8.86 20.70 31.19
CA PRO A 227 -9.55 21.83 31.80
C PRO A 227 -8.65 22.44 32.89
N ARG A 228 -8.37 23.74 32.82
CA ARG A 228 -7.66 24.44 33.91
C ARG A 228 -8.43 24.19 35.20
N GLN A 229 -7.85 23.43 36.13
CA GLN A 229 -8.38 23.35 37.48
C GLN A 229 -8.32 24.76 38.06
N VAL A 230 -9.48 25.40 38.16
CA VAL A 230 -9.64 26.63 38.95
C VAL A 230 -9.39 26.21 40.39
N GLN A 231 -8.23 26.56 40.93
CA GLN A 231 -8.00 26.55 42.37
C GLN A 231 -9.05 27.48 42.98
N ARG A 232 -10.10 26.90 43.56
CA ARG A 232 -10.97 27.64 44.47
C ARG A 232 -10.19 27.83 45.75
N ASP A 233 -9.44 28.92 45.83
CA ASP A 233 -8.95 29.43 47.11
C ASP A 233 -10.17 29.76 47.97
N ALA A 234 -10.45 28.90 48.94
CA ALA A 234 -11.46 29.15 49.95
C ALA A 234 -10.96 30.28 50.87
N GLN A 235 -11.16 31.54 50.46
CA GLN A 235 -11.12 32.66 51.38
C GLN A 235 -12.40 32.63 52.21
N VAL A 236 -12.26 32.18 53.46
CA VAL A 236 -13.24 32.38 54.52
C VAL A 236 -13.35 33.88 54.78
N VAL A 237 -14.38 34.53 54.25
CA VAL A 237 -14.75 35.90 54.61
C VAL A 237 -15.83 35.83 55.69
N THR A 238 -15.44 36.07 56.94
CA THR A 238 -16.36 36.38 58.04
C THR A 238 -16.86 37.83 57.90
N PRO A 239 -18.17 38.12 57.98
CA PRO A 239 -18.64 39.49 58.03
C PRO A 239 -18.68 39.97 59.49
N LEU A 240 -17.87 40.97 59.81
CA LEU A 240 -18.04 41.81 61.00
C LEU A 240 -18.76 43.09 60.55
N VAL A 241 -20.00 43.28 60.99
CA VAL A 241 -20.61 44.61 61.09
C VAL A 241 -21.25 44.71 62.47
N ASN A 242 -20.74 45.65 63.26
CA ASN A 242 -21.34 46.15 64.49
C ASN A 242 -22.33 47.28 64.16
N PHE A 243 -23.39 47.34 64.96
CA PHE A 243 -24.55 48.25 65.00
C PHE A 243 -25.74 47.88 64.11
#